data_AF-A0AAD6DI13-F1
#
_entry.id   AF-A0AAD6DI13-F1
#
_cell.length_a   1.000
_cell.length_b   1.000
_cell.length_c   1.000
_cell.angle_alpha   90.00
_cell.angle_beta   90.00
_cell.angle_gamma   90.00
#
_symmetry.space_group_name_H-M   'P 1'
#
loop_
_entity.id
_entity.type
_entity.pdbx_description
1 polymer ?
#
loop_
_entity_poly.entity_id
_entity_poly.type
_entity_poly.pdbx_seq_one_letter_code
_entity_poly.pdbx_strand_id
1 'polypeptide(L)'
;MTAIFLNFIFPLVVLGAPFVTGIIGLFFYEYVASSARIRHGFSVLTILHIFGVMLFPTASHFFNYMIGLMSIVHAMRFVEIFFVTNPPSLKRLQKIGQLYYWEPMPPPYTVSRIVWALDLVSNSRGIGWSHGPIRYLPSGCRILDGRGGSRPLNTRGIPTPNLRQFLWVQVQWIVLAYLWFDLYKIIFVPGRASRMVDAIADTLIGAPANYPVKQVLQTSLECLINIISARFFLGGMQAFWGLVAVSASTDTLGTTADIWMWPPIFGAFNPFERSFQGLWGNWWHDILQRPFYFMADWILPPNPSQVSYLWTIFGLTGVVHAVASYVTVQRALPAAKVFISFSLQPIATVYLKAPTRWKISLSLGGHNFLLSIVWVAESILSAAWFVWGLHWFWTDPGLAAFFTSISLPCSALQMTCSF
;
A
#
# COMPACT_ATOMS: atom_id res chain seq x y z
N MET A 1 -15.52 16.38 -26.82
CA MET A 1 -15.31 16.84 -25.42
C MET A 1 -16.23 16.13 -24.43
N THR A 2 -17.52 15.94 -24.70
CA THR A 2 -18.50 15.29 -23.81
C THR A 2 -18.12 13.87 -23.38
N ALA A 3 -17.57 13.05 -24.28
CA ALA A 3 -17.09 11.71 -23.94
C ALA A 3 -15.86 11.73 -23.00
N ILE A 4 -14.94 12.67 -23.20
CA ILE A 4 -13.76 12.85 -22.32
C ILE A 4 -14.19 13.35 -20.94
N PHE A 5 -15.15 14.27 -20.90
CA PHE A 5 -15.70 14.82 -19.66
C PHE A 5 -16.41 13.75 -18.82
N LEU A 6 -17.26 12.93 -19.46
CA LEU A 6 -17.93 11.81 -18.79
C LEU A 6 -16.93 10.73 -18.35
N ASN A 7 -15.96 10.37 -19.19
CA ASN A 7 -14.95 9.36 -18.88
C ASN A 7 -13.95 9.79 -17.79
N PHE A 8 -13.85 11.08 -17.47
CA PHE A 8 -12.95 11.56 -16.42
C PHE A 8 -13.69 11.91 -15.12
N ILE A 9 -14.82 12.63 -15.22
CA ILE A 9 -15.58 13.06 -14.04
C ILE A 9 -16.31 11.89 -13.41
N PHE A 10 -16.90 10.98 -14.19
CA PHE A 10 -17.63 9.85 -13.61
C PHE A 10 -16.71 8.99 -12.74
N PRO A 11 -15.51 8.56 -13.20
CA PRO A 11 -14.54 7.90 -12.33
C PRO A 11 -14.09 8.72 -11.14
N LEU A 12 -13.97 10.04 -11.25
CA LEU A 12 -13.54 10.91 -10.15
C LEU A 12 -14.63 11.04 -9.07
N VAL A 13 -15.89 11.14 -9.48
CA VAL A 13 -17.08 11.12 -8.60
C VAL A 13 -17.25 9.74 -7.97
N VAL A 14 -17.00 8.68 -8.73
CA VAL A 14 -17.04 7.28 -8.27
C VAL A 14 -15.90 7.05 -7.27
N LEU A 15 -14.63 7.33 -7.60
CA LEU A 15 -13.50 7.31 -6.65
C LEU A 15 -13.80 8.11 -5.39
N GLY A 16 -14.45 9.26 -5.59
CA GLY A 16 -14.84 10.17 -4.54
C GLY A 16 -15.99 9.67 -3.69
N ALA A 17 -16.83 8.72 -4.11
CA ALA A 17 -18.07 8.44 -3.38
C ALA A 17 -17.82 7.85 -1.98
N PRO A 18 -17.01 6.80 -1.76
CA PRO A 18 -16.66 6.35 -0.41
C PRO A 18 -15.88 7.40 0.39
N PHE A 19 -15.03 8.15 -0.30
CA PHE A 19 -14.23 9.22 0.28
C PHE A 19 -15.11 10.35 0.84
N VAL A 20 -16.03 10.85 0.02
CA VAL A 20 -17.06 11.84 0.35
C VAL A 20 -18.01 11.28 1.41
N THR A 21 -18.40 10.01 1.32
CA THR A 21 -19.23 9.34 2.33
C THR A 21 -18.56 9.33 3.70
N GLY A 22 -17.25 9.05 3.76
CA GLY A 22 -16.44 9.16 4.98
C GLY A 22 -16.38 10.59 5.52
N ILE A 23 -16.16 11.58 4.65
CA ILE A 23 -16.10 13.00 5.05
C ILE A 23 -17.43 13.49 5.58
N ILE A 24 -18.53 13.23 4.87
CA ILE A 24 -19.89 13.57 5.30
C ILE A 24 -20.19 12.87 6.63
N GLY A 25 -19.87 11.58 6.74
CA GLY A 25 -20.08 10.83 7.97
C GLY A 25 -19.34 11.45 9.16
N LEU A 26 -18.10 11.91 8.98
CA LEU A 26 -17.29 12.53 10.03
C LEU A 26 -17.78 13.95 10.37
N PHE A 27 -18.24 14.69 9.35
CA PHE A 27 -18.82 16.02 9.53
C PHE A 27 -20.12 15.96 10.35
N PHE A 28 -20.94 14.92 10.14
CA PHE A 28 -22.18 14.64 10.88
C PHE A 28 -22.03 13.53 11.93
N TYR A 29 -20.82 13.29 12.44
CA TYR A 29 -20.52 12.11 13.26
C TYR A 29 -21.45 11.96 14.46
N GLU A 30 -21.81 13.05 15.14
CA GLU A 30 -22.68 13.04 16.31
C GLU A 30 -24.06 12.44 15.98
N TYR A 31 -24.58 12.73 14.78
CA TYR A 31 -25.82 12.16 14.27
C TYR A 31 -25.63 10.70 13.81
N VAL A 32 -24.53 10.41 13.11
CA VAL A 32 -24.18 9.05 12.68
C VAL A 32 -23.96 8.12 13.89
N ALA A 33 -23.33 8.61 14.95
CA ALA A 33 -23.01 7.87 16.17
C ALA A 33 -24.26 7.59 17.03
N SER A 34 -25.24 8.50 17.01
CA SER A 34 -26.50 8.30 17.77
C SER A 34 -27.44 7.27 17.14
N SER A 35 -27.23 6.87 15.88
CA SER A 35 -28.13 5.94 15.17
C SER A 35 -27.39 4.81 14.46
N ALA A 36 -27.58 3.59 14.94
CA ALA A 36 -27.05 2.39 14.28
C ALA A 36 -27.61 2.24 12.85
N ARG A 37 -28.88 2.60 12.63
CA ARG A 37 -29.51 2.56 11.28
C ARG A 37 -28.76 3.45 10.29
N ILE A 38 -28.34 4.64 10.72
CA ILE A 38 -27.60 5.56 9.86
C ILE A 38 -26.22 4.99 9.55
N ARG A 39 -25.48 4.48 10.55
CA ARG A 39 -24.19 3.81 10.31
C ARG A 39 -24.31 2.68 9.30
N HIS A 40 -25.29 1.79 9.48
CA HIS A 40 -25.53 0.70 8.54
C HIS A 40 -25.92 1.21 7.15
N GLY A 41 -26.70 2.30 7.05
CA GLY A 41 -27.01 2.96 5.79
C GLY A 41 -25.75 3.41 5.03
N PHE A 42 -24.81 4.06 5.71
CA PHE A 42 -23.52 4.44 5.10
C PHE A 42 -22.67 3.22 4.69
N SER A 43 -22.66 2.15 5.50
CA SER A 43 -22.00 0.89 5.12
C SER A 43 -22.62 0.27 3.87
N VAL A 44 -23.95 0.23 3.79
CA VAL A 44 -24.68 -0.26 2.61
C VAL A 44 -24.34 0.58 1.38
N LEU A 45 -24.32 1.91 1.49
CA LEU A 45 -23.91 2.80 0.39
C LEU A 45 -22.49 2.50 -0.09
N THR A 46 -21.57 2.26 0.84
CA THR A 46 -20.18 1.91 0.51
C THR A 46 -20.09 0.55 -0.19
N ILE A 47 -20.86 -0.44 0.25
CA ILE A 47 -20.94 -1.76 -0.39
C ILE A 47 -21.56 -1.66 -1.79
N LEU A 48 -22.68 -0.96 -1.92
CA LEU A 48 -23.33 -0.70 -3.21
C LEU A 48 -22.38 0.01 -4.18
N HIS A 49 -21.56 0.93 -3.66
CA HIS A 49 -20.53 1.58 -4.45
C HIS A 49 -19.48 0.60 -4.97
N ILE A 50 -18.96 -0.29 -4.13
CA ILE A 50 -18.02 -1.35 -4.55
C ILE A 50 -18.63 -2.18 -5.68
N PHE A 51 -19.89 -2.60 -5.54
CA PHE A 51 -20.59 -3.33 -6.59
C PHE A 51 -20.77 -2.49 -7.87
N GLY A 52 -21.11 -1.21 -7.73
CA GLY A 52 -21.22 -0.29 -8.87
C GLY A 52 -19.91 -0.17 -9.66
N VAL A 53 -18.78 -0.05 -8.96
CA VAL A 53 -17.44 -0.04 -9.58
C VAL A 53 -17.16 -1.34 -10.34
N MET A 54 -17.52 -2.49 -9.75
CA MET A 54 -17.32 -3.79 -10.39
C MET A 54 -18.14 -3.97 -11.67
N LEU A 55 -19.41 -3.52 -11.64
CA LEU A 55 -20.36 -3.71 -12.73
C LEU A 55 -20.14 -2.73 -13.90
N PHE A 56 -19.59 -1.54 -13.62
CA PHE A 56 -19.48 -0.46 -14.60
C PHE A 56 -18.05 0.12 -14.69
N PRO A 57 -17.05 -0.67 -15.13
CA PRO A 57 -15.72 -0.15 -15.44
C PRO A 57 -15.82 0.80 -16.64
N THR A 58 -15.53 2.08 -16.45
CA THR A 58 -15.72 3.10 -17.51
C THR A 58 -14.45 3.86 -17.86
N ALA A 59 -13.35 3.60 -17.14
CA ALA A 59 -12.11 4.34 -17.28
C ALA A 59 -11.01 3.51 -17.96
N SER A 60 -9.81 4.09 -18.09
CA SER A 60 -8.62 3.35 -18.52
C SER A 60 -8.26 2.26 -17.52
N HIS A 61 -7.44 1.28 -17.92
CA HIS A 61 -6.95 0.23 -17.00
C HIS A 61 -6.28 0.82 -15.75
N PHE A 62 -5.56 1.95 -15.89
CA PHE A 62 -4.99 2.70 -14.79
C PHE A 62 -6.05 3.06 -13.74
N PHE A 63 -7.08 3.77 -14.18
CA PHE A 63 -8.14 4.23 -13.29
C PHE A 63 -8.97 3.06 -12.77
N ASN A 64 -9.33 2.09 -13.59
CA ASN A 64 -10.09 0.92 -13.16
C ASN A 64 -9.40 0.14 -12.04
N TYR A 65 -8.07 -0.06 -12.12
CA TYR A 65 -7.31 -0.70 -11.06
C TYR A 65 -7.33 0.14 -9.78
N MET A 66 -7.07 1.45 -9.89
CA MET A 66 -7.08 2.37 -8.75
C MET A 66 -8.46 2.46 -8.09
N ILE A 67 -9.54 2.49 -8.87
CA ILE A 67 -10.91 2.51 -8.35
C ILE A 67 -11.21 1.19 -7.64
N GLY A 68 -10.90 0.06 -8.25
CA GLY A 68 -11.11 -1.25 -7.62
C GLY A 68 -10.36 -1.36 -6.29
N LEU A 69 -9.09 -0.95 -6.25
CA LEU A 69 -8.29 -0.95 -5.03
C LEU A 69 -8.85 0.02 -3.97
N MET A 70 -9.06 1.29 -4.35
CA MET A 70 -9.46 2.34 -3.41
C MET A 70 -10.90 2.17 -2.91
N SER A 71 -11.80 1.56 -3.68
CA SER A 71 -13.17 1.30 -3.25
C SER A 71 -13.22 0.40 -2.00
N ILE A 72 -12.40 -0.66 -1.97
CA ILE A 72 -12.30 -1.55 -0.82
C ILE A 72 -11.52 -0.89 0.32
N VAL A 73 -10.40 -0.23 0.03
CA VAL A 73 -9.58 0.44 1.07
C VAL A 73 -10.37 1.53 1.78
N HIS A 74 -11.12 2.36 1.05
CA HIS A 74 -11.99 3.37 1.66
C HIS A 74 -13.13 2.74 2.47
N ALA A 75 -13.67 1.61 2.05
CA ALA A 75 -14.66 0.88 2.83
C ALA A 75 -14.09 0.36 4.16
N MET A 76 -12.88 -0.19 4.12
CA MET A 76 -12.17 -0.61 5.33
C MET A 76 -11.89 0.58 6.25
N ARG A 77 -11.45 1.72 5.70
CA ARG A 77 -11.27 2.97 6.47
C ARG A 77 -12.58 3.45 7.08
N PHE A 78 -13.68 3.39 6.33
CA PHE A 78 -14.99 3.73 6.85
C PHE A 78 -15.35 2.86 8.06
N VAL A 79 -15.17 1.53 7.96
CA VAL A 79 -15.39 0.63 9.11
C VAL A 79 -14.47 0.97 10.28
N GLU A 80 -13.17 1.19 10.02
CA GLU A 80 -12.19 1.60 11.03
C GLU A 80 -12.64 2.85 11.78
N ILE A 81 -13.12 3.88 11.06
CA ILE A 81 -13.55 5.16 11.62
C ILE A 81 -14.85 5.03 12.41
N PHE A 82 -15.88 4.40 11.86
CA PHE A 82 -17.25 4.51 12.40
C PHE A 82 -17.70 3.36 13.28
N PHE A 83 -17.05 2.19 13.19
CA PHE A 83 -17.44 1.01 13.95
C PHE A 83 -16.39 0.57 14.96
N VAL A 84 -15.11 0.72 14.62
CA VAL A 84 -14.02 0.23 15.47
C VAL A 84 -13.46 1.34 16.34
N THR A 85 -13.19 2.48 15.73
CA THR A 85 -12.69 3.65 16.43
C THR A 85 -13.86 4.46 17.00
N ASN A 86 -13.61 5.17 18.10
CA ASN A 86 -14.48 6.25 18.57
C ASN A 86 -13.92 7.58 18.05
N PRO A 87 -14.42 8.20 16.97
CA PRO A 87 -13.86 9.42 16.41
C PRO A 87 -13.57 10.55 17.42
N PRO A 88 -14.40 10.82 18.44
CA PRO A 88 -14.06 11.73 19.54
C PRO A 88 -12.76 11.42 20.30
N SER A 89 -12.34 10.15 20.37
CA SER A 89 -11.08 9.77 21.00
C SER A 89 -9.86 9.97 20.08
N LEU A 90 -10.09 10.20 18.78
CA LEU A 90 -9.03 10.49 17.84
C LEU A 90 -8.44 11.87 18.10
N LYS A 91 -7.12 11.92 18.04
CA LYS A 91 -6.37 13.15 18.20
C LYS A 91 -5.43 13.30 17.04
N ARG A 92 -5.41 14.50 16.48
CA ARG A 92 -4.47 14.91 15.44
C ARG A 92 -3.37 15.75 16.08
N LEU A 93 -2.16 15.71 15.54
CA LEU A 93 -1.13 16.66 15.94
C LEU A 93 -1.35 17.96 15.17
N GLN A 94 -1.38 19.07 15.90
CA GLN A 94 -1.37 20.40 15.33
C GLN A 94 -0.10 21.12 15.77
N LYS A 95 0.44 21.93 14.87
CA LYS A 95 1.67 22.70 15.09
C LYS A 95 1.33 24.11 15.58
N ILE A 96 1.95 24.54 16.68
CA ILE A 96 1.94 25.93 17.17
C ILE A 96 3.38 26.37 17.33
N GLY A 97 3.85 27.24 16.43
CA GLY A 97 5.26 27.64 16.38
C GLY A 97 6.16 26.41 16.15
N GLN A 98 6.97 26.07 17.16
CA GLN A 98 7.89 24.93 17.15
C GLN A 98 7.37 23.73 17.96
N LEU A 99 6.18 23.84 18.56
CA LEU A 99 5.59 22.82 19.42
C LEU A 99 4.47 22.10 18.69
N TYR A 100 4.23 20.85 19.09
CA TYR A 100 3.07 20.09 18.64
C TYR A 100 2.18 19.78 19.84
N TYR A 101 0.87 19.79 19.60
CA TYR A 101 -0.10 19.40 20.60
C TYR A 101 -1.15 18.51 19.98
N TRP A 102 -1.75 17.68 20.83
CA TRP A 102 -2.87 16.85 20.43
C TRP A 102 -4.14 17.69 20.37
N GLU A 103 -4.63 17.93 19.16
CA GLU A 103 -5.91 18.54 18.87
C GLU A 103 -7.00 17.46 18.90
N PRO A 104 -8.06 17.62 19.71
CA PRO A 104 -9.22 16.73 19.64
C PRO A 104 -10.00 16.98 18.34
N MET A 105 -10.96 16.11 18.04
CA MET A 105 -11.89 16.35 16.93
C MET A 105 -12.58 17.72 17.08
N PRO A 106 -12.54 18.60 16.06
CA PRO A 106 -13.17 19.92 16.13
C PRO A 106 -14.69 19.83 16.34
N PRO A 107 -15.37 20.91 16.80
CA PRO A 107 -16.83 20.91 16.91
C PRO A 107 -17.54 20.61 15.58
N PRO A 108 -18.74 20.01 15.61
CA PRO A 108 -19.50 19.72 14.40
C PRO A 108 -19.82 20.98 13.61
N TYR A 109 -20.05 20.82 12.32
CA TYR A 109 -20.47 21.90 11.41
C TYR A 109 -19.46 23.04 11.20
N THR A 110 -18.18 22.81 11.52
CA THR A 110 -17.11 23.79 11.31
C THR A 110 -16.28 23.48 10.07
N VAL A 111 -15.66 24.50 9.47
CA VAL A 111 -14.66 24.30 8.40
C VAL A 111 -13.50 23.44 8.89
N SER A 112 -13.06 23.66 10.13
CA SER A 112 -12.02 22.84 10.78
C SER A 112 -12.39 21.36 10.80
N ARG A 113 -13.67 21.02 11.05
CA ARG A 113 -14.16 19.64 11.00
C ARG A 113 -14.07 19.03 9.61
N ILE A 114 -14.35 19.80 8.54
CA ILE A 114 -14.21 19.34 7.16
C ILE A 114 -12.74 19.05 6.84
N VAL A 115 -11.83 19.97 7.19
CA VAL A 115 -10.38 19.79 6.97
C VAL A 115 -9.87 18.59 7.76
N TRP A 116 -10.32 18.42 8.99
CA TRP A 116 -9.97 17.27 9.83
C TRP A 116 -10.48 15.95 9.23
N ALA A 117 -11.72 15.93 8.73
CA ALA A 117 -12.30 14.76 8.06
C ALA A 117 -11.58 14.43 6.75
N LEU A 118 -11.25 15.44 5.93
CA LEU A 118 -10.47 15.30 4.72
C LEU A 118 -9.12 14.67 5.01
N ASP A 119 -8.39 15.17 6.01
CA ASP A 119 -7.11 14.62 6.42
C ASP A 119 -7.25 13.17 6.92
N LEU A 120 -8.25 12.85 7.75
CA LEU A 120 -8.44 11.48 8.25
C LEU A 120 -8.69 10.45 7.14
N VAL A 121 -9.44 10.83 6.11
CA VAL A 121 -9.83 9.93 5.01
C VAL A 121 -8.77 9.89 3.89
N SER A 122 -8.10 11.00 3.61
CA SER A 122 -7.10 11.10 2.52
C SER A 122 -5.69 10.70 2.93
N ASN A 123 -5.35 10.87 4.19
CA ASN A 123 -3.99 10.64 4.66
C ASN A 123 -3.78 9.15 4.94
N SER A 124 -2.71 8.56 4.39
CA SER A 124 -2.35 7.17 4.68
C SER A 124 -2.07 6.93 6.17
N ARG A 125 -1.65 7.98 6.91
CA ARG A 125 -1.56 7.96 8.37
C ARG A 125 -2.91 8.06 9.07
N GLY A 126 -3.91 8.69 8.45
CA GLY A 126 -5.33 8.70 8.86
C GLY A 126 -5.58 8.68 10.36
N ILE A 127 -6.10 7.57 10.89
CA ILE A 127 -6.42 7.35 12.33
C ILE A 127 -5.17 7.09 13.19
N GLY A 128 -4.04 6.76 12.56
CA GLY A 128 -2.77 6.42 13.18
C GLY A 128 -1.96 7.58 13.75
N TRP A 129 -2.55 8.75 13.97
CA TRP A 129 -1.83 9.86 14.60
C TRP A 129 -1.59 9.55 16.07
N SER A 130 -2.65 9.41 16.87
CA SER A 130 -2.56 9.07 18.29
C SER A 130 -2.27 7.59 18.56
N HIS A 131 -2.46 6.74 17.55
CA HIS A 131 -2.42 5.28 17.71
C HIS A 131 -1.36 4.61 16.83
N GLY A 132 -0.56 5.38 16.09
CA GLY A 132 0.49 4.85 15.22
C GLY A 132 1.81 4.66 15.95
N PRO A 133 2.78 3.98 15.33
CA PRO A 133 4.11 3.80 15.88
C PRO A 133 4.78 5.15 16.22
N ILE A 134 5.42 5.25 17.39
CA ILE A 134 6.10 6.47 17.85
C ILE A 134 7.20 6.92 16.86
N ARG A 135 7.83 5.97 16.15
CA ARG A 135 8.87 6.24 15.12
C ARG A 135 8.43 7.19 14.01
N TYR A 136 7.12 7.38 13.87
CA TYR A 136 6.49 8.20 12.84
C TYR A 136 6.15 9.62 13.32
N LEU A 137 6.25 9.90 14.61
CA LEU A 137 6.01 11.23 15.17
C LEU A 137 7.18 12.18 14.86
N PRO A 138 6.95 13.51 14.82
CA PRO A 138 8.01 14.47 14.51
C PRO A 138 9.15 14.37 15.53
N SER A 139 10.40 14.33 15.06
CA SER A 139 11.55 14.22 15.96
C SER A 139 11.92 15.55 16.61
N GLY A 140 12.46 15.48 17.83
CA GLY A 140 12.86 16.67 18.61
C GLY A 140 11.71 17.57 19.09
N CYS A 141 10.47 17.22 18.78
CA CYS A 141 9.30 18.02 19.16
C CYS A 141 8.83 17.68 20.57
N ARG A 142 8.46 18.71 21.33
CA ARG A 142 7.74 18.52 22.59
C ARG A 142 6.27 18.40 22.27
N ILE A 143 5.68 17.31 22.73
CA ILE A 143 4.22 17.16 22.73
C ILE A 143 3.72 17.69 24.06
N LEU A 144 2.85 18.70 23.99
CA LEU A 144 2.06 19.11 25.15
C LEU A 144 1.00 18.06 25.39
N ASP A 145 1.10 17.36 26.53
CA ASP A 145 -0.04 16.58 27.01
C ASP A 145 -1.13 17.55 27.51
N GLY A 146 -2.40 17.14 27.42
CA GLY A 146 -3.54 17.98 27.82
C GLY A 146 -3.56 18.35 29.31
N ARG A 147 -2.53 17.97 30.08
CA ARG A 147 -2.31 18.36 31.48
C ARG A 147 -1.22 19.44 31.62
N GLY A 148 -0.76 20.03 30.52
CA GLY A 148 0.27 21.07 30.50
C GLY A 148 1.70 20.54 30.67
N GLY A 149 1.89 19.22 30.74
CA GLY A 149 3.20 18.59 30.75
C GLY A 149 3.77 18.51 29.33
N SER A 150 4.92 19.15 29.10
CA SER A 150 5.67 18.90 27.87
C SER A 150 6.51 17.65 28.06
N ARG A 151 6.19 16.55 27.36
CA ARG A 151 7.09 15.39 27.32
C ARG A 151 7.97 15.51 26.07
N PRO A 152 9.31 15.52 26.21
CA PRO A 152 10.16 15.37 25.05
C PRO A 152 9.90 13.97 24.48
N LEU A 153 9.46 13.90 23.23
CA LEU A 153 9.47 12.63 22.50
C LEU A 153 10.93 12.25 22.32
N ASN A 154 11.36 11.18 23.00
CA ASN A 154 12.71 10.66 22.87
C ASN A 154 12.83 9.87 21.55
N THR A 155 12.75 10.59 20.43
CA THR A 155 13.03 10.12 19.07
C THR A 155 14.53 10.26 18.75
N ARG A 156 15.40 10.17 19.77
CA ARG A 156 16.86 10.28 19.64
C ARG A 156 17.34 9.42 18.47
N GLY A 157 17.92 10.06 17.46
CA GLY A 157 18.58 9.38 16.35
C GLY A 157 17.85 9.41 15.01
N ILE A 158 16.65 10.00 14.89
CA ILE A 158 16.01 10.22 13.58
C ILE A 158 16.29 11.67 13.14
N PRO A 159 17.22 11.91 12.19
CA PRO A 159 17.46 13.24 11.67
C PRO A 159 16.17 13.77 11.02
N THR A 160 15.71 14.95 11.40
CA THR A 160 14.72 15.66 10.59
C THR A 160 15.42 16.13 9.33
N PRO A 161 15.04 15.64 8.13
CA PRO A 161 15.60 16.19 6.92
C PRO A 161 15.20 17.66 6.82
N ASN A 162 16.14 18.52 6.39
CA ASN A 162 15.78 19.88 6.05
C ASN A 162 14.86 19.89 4.81
N LEU A 163 14.08 20.96 4.64
CA LEU A 163 13.10 21.06 3.56
C LEU A 163 13.69 20.75 2.18
N ARG A 164 14.85 21.34 1.87
CA ARG A 164 15.52 21.13 0.58
C ARG A 164 15.89 19.67 0.34
N GLN A 165 16.43 18.99 1.36
CA GLN A 165 16.78 17.57 1.29
C GLN A 165 15.53 16.72 1.08
N PHE A 166 14.44 16.99 1.79
CA PHE A 166 13.18 16.28 1.61
C PHE A 166 12.65 16.45 0.18
N LEU A 167 12.52 17.69 -0.30
CA LEU A 167 12.00 17.96 -1.64
C LEU A 167 12.86 17.32 -2.73
N TRP A 168 14.19 17.35 -2.57
CA TRP A 168 15.11 16.69 -3.49
C TRP A 168 14.89 15.18 -3.55
N VAL A 169 14.74 14.52 -2.40
CA VAL A 169 14.43 13.08 -2.34
C VAL A 169 13.10 12.77 -3.04
N GLN A 170 12.08 13.61 -2.88
CA GLN A 170 10.81 13.41 -3.59
C GLN A 170 10.96 13.54 -5.10
N VAL A 171 11.67 14.56 -5.57
CA VAL A 171 11.97 14.73 -7.01
C VAL A 171 12.74 13.52 -7.55
N GLN A 172 13.75 13.03 -6.82
CA GLN A 172 14.49 11.83 -7.22
C GLN A 172 13.57 10.62 -7.38
N TRP A 173 12.66 10.37 -6.43
CA TRP A 173 11.72 9.25 -6.53
C TRP A 173 10.75 9.38 -7.72
N ILE A 174 10.25 10.57 -8.00
CA ILE A 174 9.38 10.83 -9.16
C ILE A 174 10.14 10.56 -10.46
N VAL A 175 11.37 11.06 -10.59
CA VAL A 175 12.23 10.83 -11.76
C VAL A 175 12.55 9.34 -11.92
N LEU A 176 12.93 8.66 -10.85
CA LEU A 176 13.24 7.23 -10.89
C LEU A 176 12.00 6.39 -11.27
N ALA A 177 10.83 6.72 -10.73
CA ALA A 177 9.58 6.05 -11.10
C ALA A 177 9.25 6.29 -12.59
N TYR A 178 9.42 7.52 -13.07
CA TYR A 178 9.24 7.86 -14.48
C TYR A 178 10.14 7.02 -15.39
N LEU A 179 11.46 7.03 -15.12
CA LEU A 179 12.45 6.28 -15.90
C LEU A 179 12.17 4.78 -15.85
N TRP A 180 11.77 4.27 -14.69
CA TRP A 180 11.39 2.87 -14.54
C TRP A 180 10.17 2.52 -15.41
N PHE A 181 9.13 3.33 -15.43
CA PHE A 181 7.94 3.05 -16.25
C PHE A 181 8.18 3.24 -17.74
N ASP A 182 9.11 4.12 -18.13
CA ASP A 182 9.56 4.20 -19.53
C ASP A 182 10.31 2.92 -19.92
N LEU A 183 11.24 2.45 -19.07
CA LEU A 183 11.93 1.18 -19.24
C LEU A 183 10.97 -0.03 -19.23
N TYR A 184 9.98 -0.04 -18.35
CA TYR A 184 8.97 -1.09 -18.26
C TYR A 184 8.25 -1.24 -19.60
N LYS A 185 7.81 -0.13 -20.21
CA LYS A 185 7.17 -0.15 -21.52
C LYS A 185 8.12 -0.68 -22.59
N ILE A 186 9.41 -0.31 -22.55
CA ILE A 186 10.43 -0.82 -23.48
C ILE A 186 10.55 -2.33 -23.35
N ILE A 187 10.62 -2.88 -22.12
CA ILE A 187 10.77 -4.32 -21.85
C ILE A 187 9.54 -5.10 -22.33
N PHE A 188 8.34 -4.58 -22.05
CA PHE A 188 7.07 -5.25 -22.38
C PHE A 188 6.53 -4.93 -23.78
N VAL A 189 7.35 -4.33 -24.66
CA VAL A 189 7.05 -4.32 -26.11
C VAL A 189 6.92 -5.78 -26.58
N PRO A 190 5.86 -6.14 -27.33
CA PRO A 190 5.66 -7.51 -27.82
C PRO A 190 6.94 -8.11 -28.42
N GLY A 191 7.32 -9.30 -27.95
CA GLY A 191 8.50 -10.04 -28.40
C GLY A 191 9.85 -9.61 -27.79
N ARG A 192 9.95 -8.47 -27.09
CA ARG A 192 11.23 -8.05 -26.47
C ARG A 192 11.53 -8.79 -25.16
N ALA A 193 10.52 -8.98 -24.31
CA ALA A 193 10.68 -9.80 -23.10
C ALA A 193 11.13 -11.24 -23.43
N SER A 194 10.53 -11.86 -24.46
CA SER A 194 10.96 -13.19 -24.93
C SER A 194 12.42 -13.17 -25.39
N ARG A 195 12.84 -12.18 -26.20
CA ARG A 195 14.25 -12.07 -26.62
C ARG A 195 15.22 -11.87 -25.44
N MET A 196 14.80 -11.16 -24.40
CA MET A 196 15.59 -10.99 -23.19
C MET A 196 15.75 -12.32 -22.44
N VAL A 197 14.68 -13.11 -22.35
CA VAL A 197 14.73 -14.46 -21.76
C VAL A 197 15.65 -15.37 -22.58
N ASP A 198 15.59 -15.29 -23.91
CA ASP A 198 16.46 -16.04 -24.81
C ASP A 198 17.93 -15.71 -24.55
N ALA A 199 18.28 -14.43 -24.50
CA ALA A 199 19.64 -13.98 -24.22
C ALA A 199 20.13 -14.40 -22.82
N ILE A 200 19.26 -14.34 -21.81
CA ILE A 200 19.58 -14.79 -20.44
C ILE A 200 19.81 -16.30 -20.41
N ALA A 201 18.95 -17.07 -21.07
CA ALA A 201 19.09 -18.52 -21.15
C ALA A 201 20.40 -18.91 -21.85
N ASP A 202 20.69 -18.30 -23.00
CA ASP A 202 21.92 -18.56 -23.75
C ASP A 202 23.18 -18.21 -22.92
N THR A 203 23.13 -17.10 -22.17
CA THR A 203 24.27 -16.63 -21.35
C THR A 203 24.48 -17.47 -20.09
N LEU A 204 23.42 -17.83 -19.37
CA LEU A 204 23.51 -18.52 -18.08
C LEU A 204 23.64 -20.05 -18.21
N ILE A 205 22.95 -20.64 -19.19
CA ILE A 205 22.85 -22.10 -19.34
C ILE A 205 23.84 -22.61 -20.41
N GLY A 206 24.30 -21.75 -21.32
CA GLY A 206 25.18 -22.13 -22.42
C GLY A 206 24.51 -23.02 -23.47
N ALA A 207 23.17 -23.09 -23.46
CA ALA A 207 22.36 -23.84 -24.40
C ALA A 207 20.99 -23.18 -24.56
N PRO A 208 20.35 -23.32 -25.74
CA PRO A 208 19.00 -22.80 -25.96
C PRO A 208 18.04 -23.47 -24.97
N ALA A 209 17.43 -22.66 -24.09
CA ALA A 209 16.45 -23.17 -23.15
C ALA A 209 15.28 -23.82 -23.89
N ASN A 210 14.92 -25.03 -23.47
CA ASN A 210 13.70 -25.68 -23.94
C ASN A 210 12.46 -24.85 -23.54
N TYR A 211 11.33 -25.11 -24.21
CA TYR A 211 10.10 -24.33 -24.01
C TYR A 211 9.66 -24.21 -22.53
N PRO A 212 9.67 -25.29 -21.72
CA PRO A 212 9.32 -25.19 -20.30
C PRO A 212 10.26 -24.28 -19.49
N VAL A 213 11.57 -24.35 -19.72
CA VAL A 213 12.55 -23.50 -19.01
C VAL A 213 12.38 -22.04 -19.42
N LYS A 214 12.19 -21.75 -20.71
CA LYS A 214 11.88 -20.39 -21.19
C LYS A 214 10.63 -19.83 -20.51
N GLN A 215 9.57 -20.62 -20.42
CA GLN A 215 8.32 -20.18 -19.80
C GLN A 215 8.49 -19.86 -18.31
N VAL A 216 9.23 -20.68 -17.56
CA VAL A 216 9.52 -20.45 -16.14
C VAL A 216 10.40 -19.20 -15.96
N LEU A 217 11.45 -19.04 -16.79
CA LEU A 217 12.32 -17.87 -16.74
C LEU A 217 11.55 -16.58 -17.06
N GLN A 218 10.77 -16.58 -18.14
CA GLN A 218 9.93 -15.45 -18.53
C GLN A 218 8.98 -15.08 -17.39
N THR A 219 8.25 -16.06 -16.86
CA THR A 219 7.32 -15.86 -15.75
C THR A 219 8.01 -15.26 -14.51
N SER A 220 9.18 -15.78 -14.17
CA SER A 220 9.94 -15.33 -12.98
C SER A 220 10.45 -13.90 -13.16
N LEU A 221 10.89 -13.57 -14.37
CA LEU A 221 11.35 -12.25 -14.74
C LEU A 221 10.22 -11.23 -14.76
N GLU A 222 9.09 -11.55 -15.39
CA GLU A 222 7.88 -10.73 -15.37
C GLU A 222 7.41 -10.48 -13.94
N CYS A 223 7.47 -11.51 -13.10
CA CYS A 223 7.15 -11.43 -11.69
C CYS A 223 8.03 -10.41 -10.96
N LEU A 224 9.36 -10.53 -11.09
CA LEU A 224 10.31 -9.62 -10.48
C LEU A 224 10.11 -8.18 -10.98
N ILE A 225 9.90 -7.99 -12.27
CA ILE A 225 9.67 -6.67 -12.86
C ILE A 225 8.37 -6.06 -12.32
N ASN A 226 7.30 -6.84 -12.15
CA ASN A 226 6.03 -6.35 -11.59
C ASN A 226 6.16 -5.98 -10.10
N ILE A 227 6.94 -6.71 -9.30
CA ILE A 227 7.27 -6.34 -7.91
C ILE A 227 7.97 -4.98 -7.86
N ILE A 228 9.02 -4.83 -8.68
CA ILE A 228 9.81 -3.60 -8.74
C ILE A 228 8.93 -2.44 -9.24
N SER A 229 8.04 -2.70 -10.20
CA SER A 229 7.08 -1.72 -10.72
C SER A 229 6.09 -1.27 -9.67
N ALA A 230 5.54 -2.18 -8.87
CA ALA A 230 4.67 -1.82 -7.76
C ALA A 230 5.41 -0.90 -6.77
N ARG A 231 6.68 -1.20 -6.46
CA ARG A 231 7.51 -0.36 -5.60
C ARG A 231 7.72 1.04 -6.16
N PHE A 232 8.13 1.16 -7.43
CA PHE A 232 8.33 2.46 -8.06
C PHE A 232 7.02 3.24 -8.21
N PHE A 233 5.91 2.57 -8.49
CA PHE A 233 4.60 3.20 -8.56
C PHE A 233 4.23 3.82 -7.22
N LEU A 234 4.25 3.03 -6.14
CA LEU A 234 3.85 3.48 -4.81
C LEU A 234 4.82 4.56 -4.28
N GLY A 235 6.12 4.36 -4.47
CA GLY A 235 7.14 5.33 -4.09
C GLY A 235 7.00 6.65 -4.86
N GLY A 236 6.79 6.59 -6.17
CA GLY A 236 6.58 7.76 -7.02
C GLY A 236 5.28 8.50 -6.68
N MET A 237 4.18 7.78 -6.43
CA MET A 237 2.90 8.37 -6.01
C MET A 237 3.02 9.07 -4.64
N GLN A 238 3.63 8.41 -3.64
CA GLN A 238 3.88 9.02 -2.34
C GLN A 238 4.75 10.27 -2.49
N ALA A 239 5.79 10.19 -3.33
CA ALA A 239 6.71 11.29 -3.53
C ALA A 239 6.05 12.49 -4.22
N PHE A 240 5.21 12.24 -5.21
CA PHE A 240 4.40 13.26 -5.85
C PHE A 240 3.50 13.98 -4.84
N TRP A 241 2.72 13.22 -4.06
CA TRP A 241 1.82 13.82 -3.07
C TRP A 241 2.57 14.54 -1.95
N GLY A 242 3.68 13.99 -1.48
CA GLY A 242 4.55 14.64 -0.49
C GLY A 242 5.18 15.92 -1.02
N LEU A 243 5.60 15.94 -2.28
CA LEU A 243 6.10 17.13 -2.94
C LEU A 243 5.01 18.21 -3.00
N VAL A 244 3.81 17.87 -3.48
CA VAL A 244 2.68 18.81 -3.59
C VAL A 244 2.30 19.36 -2.23
N ALA A 245 2.12 18.49 -1.23
CA ALA A 245 1.64 18.88 0.09
C ALA A 245 2.66 19.72 0.85
N VAL A 246 3.95 19.34 0.84
CA VAL A 246 5.01 20.08 1.57
C VAL A 246 5.41 21.37 0.86
N SER A 247 5.22 21.45 -0.47
CA SER A 247 5.43 22.70 -1.22
C SER A 247 4.29 23.70 -1.02
N ALA A 248 3.09 23.23 -0.67
CA ALA A 248 2.01 24.10 -0.24
C ALA A 248 2.32 24.68 1.16
N SER A 249 1.85 25.90 1.44
CA SER A 249 2.08 26.53 2.75
C SER A 249 1.41 25.73 3.87
N THR A 250 2.06 25.67 5.03
CA THR A 250 1.45 25.19 6.29
C THR A 250 0.19 25.98 6.64
N ASP A 251 0.06 27.22 6.18
CA ASP A 251 -1.15 28.01 6.41
C ASP A 251 -2.36 27.45 5.63
N THR A 252 -2.11 26.77 4.51
CA THR A 252 -3.15 26.21 3.63
C THR A 252 -3.50 24.77 4.01
N LEU A 253 -2.50 23.92 4.24
CA LEU A 253 -2.71 22.49 4.48
C LEU A 253 -2.43 22.06 5.93
N GLY A 254 -2.12 23.00 6.82
CA GLY A 254 -1.81 22.71 8.22
C GLY A 254 -0.61 21.76 8.35
N THR A 255 -0.76 20.75 9.20
CA THR A 255 0.28 19.74 9.44
C THR A 255 0.49 18.79 8.28
N THR A 256 -0.43 18.68 7.32
CA THR A 256 -0.24 17.88 6.10
C THR A 256 0.93 18.41 5.25
N ALA A 257 1.27 19.70 5.36
CA ALA A 257 2.45 20.29 4.73
C ALA A 257 3.76 20.03 5.51
N ASP A 258 3.71 19.43 6.70
CA ASP A 258 4.94 19.10 7.43
C ASP A 258 5.60 17.82 6.87
N ILE A 259 6.92 17.86 6.75
CA ILE A 259 7.74 16.76 6.22
C ILE A 259 7.50 15.41 6.92
N TRP A 260 7.34 15.42 8.24
CA TRP A 260 7.19 14.20 9.04
C TRP A 260 5.87 13.44 8.74
N MET A 261 4.90 14.10 8.10
CA MET A 261 3.64 13.48 7.65
C MET A 261 3.80 12.56 6.45
N TRP A 262 4.94 12.62 5.78
CA TRP A 262 5.24 11.87 4.56
C TRP A 262 6.36 10.86 4.81
N PRO A 263 6.19 9.89 5.74
CA PRO A 263 7.19 8.86 5.91
C PRO A 263 7.27 7.98 4.65
N PRO A 264 8.36 7.24 4.47
CA PRO A 264 8.44 6.20 3.45
C PRO A 264 7.29 5.20 3.59
N ILE A 265 6.66 4.81 2.47
CA ILE A 265 5.64 3.73 2.44
C ILE A 265 6.27 2.38 2.81
N PHE A 266 7.52 2.20 2.41
CA PHE A 266 8.29 0.99 2.69
C PHE A 266 9.16 1.21 3.91
N GLY A 267 9.24 0.23 4.80
CA GLY A 267 10.19 0.26 5.90
C GLY A 267 11.63 0.07 5.43
N ALA A 268 12.54 -0.08 6.39
CA ALA A 268 13.94 -0.38 6.08
C ALA A 268 14.02 -1.79 5.47
N PHE A 269 14.49 -1.90 4.23
CA PHE A 269 14.79 -3.21 3.66
C PHE A 269 16.05 -3.74 4.32
N ASN A 270 15.91 -4.81 5.08
CA ASN A 270 17.04 -5.55 5.57
C ASN A 270 17.14 -6.87 4.77
N PRO A 271 18.08 -7.02 3.83
CA PRO A 271 18.24 -8.26 3.07
C PRO A 271 18.60 -9.46 3.95
N PHE A 272 19.09 -9.20 5.18
CA PHE A 272 19.40 -10.22 6.17
C PHE A 272 18.23 -10.52 7.11
N GLU A 273 17.09 -9.85 6.94
CA GLU A 273 15.90 -10.14 7.73
C GLU A 273 15.30 -11.48 7.31
N ARG A 274 15.38 -12.43 8.25
CA ARG A 274 15.37 -13.88 8.01
C ARG A 274 13.98 -14.46 7.74
N SER A 275 13.02 -13.68 7.22
CA SER A 275 11.67 -14.21 6.98
C SER A 275 10.75 -13.33 6.15
N PHE A 276 9.79 -14.00 5.48
CA PHE A 276 8.58 -13.37 4.94
C PHE A 276 7.83 -12.49 5.93
N GLN A 277 7.86 -12.83 7.22
CA GLN A 277 7.24 -11.97 8.24
C GLN A 277 7.90 -10.59 8.26
N GLY A 278 9.23 -10.50 8.14
CA GLY A 278 9.93 -9.22 8.07
C GLY A 278 9.63 -8.51 6.76
N LEU A 279 9.60 -9.26 5.67
CA LEU A 279 9.28 -8.70 4.36
C LEU A 279 7.88 -8.06 4.33
N TRP A 280 6.84 -8.77 4.77
CA TRP A 280 5.46 -8.27 4.77
C TRP A 280 5.16 -7.34 5.94
N GLY A 281 5.73 -7.62 7.11
CA GLY A 281 5.43 -6.92 8.37
C GLY A 281 6.29 -5.69 8.64
N ASN A 282 7.53 -5.65 8.15
CA ASN A 282 8.45 -4.54 8.46
C ASN A 282 8.84 -3.73 7.23
N TRP A 283 8.75 -4.31 6.01
CA TRP A 283 9.18 -3.63 4.79
C TRP A 283 8.02 -3.25 3.87
N TRP A 284 7.21 -4.21 3.44
CA TRP A 284 6.17 -4.00 2.44
C TRP A 284 4.95 -3.31 3.05
N HIS A 285 4.59 -2.14 2.50
CA HIS A 285 3.37 -1.40 2.87
C HIS A 285 3.21 -1.08 4.37
N ASP A 286 4.29 -0.84 5.12
CA ASP A 286 4.23 -0.67 6.60
C ASP A 286 3.16 0.34 7.05
N ILE A 287 3.01 1.46 6.35
CA ILE A 287 1.99 2.47 6.65
C ILE A 287 0.55 2.03 6.33
N LEU A 288 0.36 1.08 5.42
CA LEU A 288 -0.96 0.61 4.98
C LEU A 288 -1.45 -0.63 5.73
N GLN A 289 -0.63 -1.25 6.59
CA GLN A 289 -1.03 -2.45 7.32
C GLN A 289 -2.15 -2.20 8.33
N ARG A 290 -2.17 -0.99 8.92
CA ARG A 290 -3.07 -0.63 10.01
C ARG A 290 -4.56 -0.92 9.72
N PRO A 291 -5.15 -0.45 8.60
CA PRO A 291 -6.52 -0.81 8.21
C PRO A 291 -6.82 -2.31 8.27
N PHE A 292 -5.88 -3.13 7.81
CA PHE A 292 -6.06 -4.58 7.78
C PHE A 292 -6.07 -5.17 9.19
N TYR A 293 -5.22 -4.68 10.09
CA TYR A 293 -5.22 -5.07 11.51
C TYR A 293 -6.55 -4.73 12.19
N PHE A 294 -7.04 -3.50 12.04
CA PHE A 294 -8.32 -3.10 12.62
C PHE A 294 -9.50 -3.89 12.05
N MET A 295 -9.51 -4.15 10.75
CA MET A 295 -10.55 -4.97 10.13
C MET A 295 -10.49 -6.43 10.63
N ALA A 296 -9.29 -6.98 10.83
CA ALA A 296 -9.13 -8.30 11.41
C ALA A 296 -9.62 -8.35 12.87
N ASP A 297 -9.29 -7.34 13.69
CA ASP A 297 -9.80 -7.21 15.06
C ASP A 297 -11.32 -7.10 15.12
N TRP A 298 -11.93 -6.47 14.11
CA TRP A 298 -13.39 -6.32 14.02
C TRP A 298 -14.11 -7.60 13.57
N ILE A 299 -13.51 -8.36 12.65
CA ILE A 299 -14.10 -9.60 12.10
C ILE A 299 -13.94 -10.77 13.07
N LEU A 300 -12.80 -10.85 13.75
CA LEU A 300 -12.44 -12.00 14.58
C LEU A 300 -12.98 -11.86 16.01
N PRO A 301 -13.21 -12.99 16.70
CA PRO A 301 -13.54 -12.95 18.12
C PRO A 301 -12.37 -12.38 18.94
N PRO A 302 -12.62 -11.90 20.18
CA PRO A 302 -11.56 -11.49 21.08
C PRO A 302 -10.50 -12.59 21.27
N ASN A 303 -9.23 -12.21 21.29
CA ASN A 303 -8.07 -13.12 21.41
C ASN A 303 -7.99 -14.21 20.31
N PRO A 304 -8.02 -13.85 19.03
CA PRO A 304 -7.91 -14.83 17.97
C PRO A 304 -6.54 -15.50 17.96
N SER A 305 -6.47 -16.73 17.44
CA SER A 305 -5.18 -17.36 17.19
C SER A 305 -4.37 -16.53 16.18
N GLN A 306 -3.03 -16.51 16.31
CA GLN A 306 -2.16 -15.80 15.37
C GLN A 306 -2.37 -16.26 13.91
N VAL A 307 -2.67 -17.55 13.71
CA VAL A 307 -3.01 -18.13 12.41
C VAL A 307 -4.29 -17.51 11.87
N SER A 308 -5.40 -17.54 12.62
CA SER A 308 -6.66 -16.92 12.18
C SER A 308 -6.49 -15.43 11.86
N TYR A 309 -5.69 -14.72 12.65
CA TYR A 309 -5.39 -13.31 12.44
C TYR A 309 -4.66 -13.06 11.11
N LEU A 310 -3.57 -13.78 10.85
CA LEU A 310 -2.80 -13.66 9.61
C LEU A 310 -3.62 -14.01 8.37
N TRP A 311 -4.41 -15.09 8.41
CA TRP A 311 -5.27 -15.47 7.29
C TRP A 311 -6.33 -14.42 7.00
N THR A 312 -6.86 -13.76 8.03
CA THR A 312 -7.83 -12.67 7.86
C THR A 312 -7.20 -11.46 7.19
N ILE A 313 -6.02 -11.02 7.65
CA ILE A 313 -5.28 -9.89 7.05
C ILE A 313 -4.94 -10.16 5.58
N PHE A 314 -4.37 -11.33 5.29
CA PHE A 314 -3.99 -11.68 3.94
C PHE A 314 -5.19 -11.96 3.04
N GLY A 315 -6.27 -12.51 3.59
CA GLY A 315 -7.56 -12.65 2.89
C GLY A 315 -8.13 -11.29 2.48
N LEU A 316 -8.17 -10.33 3.41
CA LEU A 316 -8.58 -8.94 3.13
C LEU A 316 -7.70 -8.29 2.06
N THR A 317 -6.38 -8.47 2.16
CA THR A 317 -5.42 -8.00 1.14
C THR A 317 -5.71 -8.62 -0.22
N GLY A 318 -5.98 -9.93 -0.25
CA GLY A 318 -6.37 -10.67 -1.44
C GLY A 318 -7.65 -10.13 -2.07
N VAL A 319 -8.66 -9.79 -1.27
CA VAL A 319 -9.90 -9.17 -1.77
C VAL A 319 -9.59 -7.84 -2.45
N VAL A 320 -8.85 -6.95 -1.79
CA VAL A 320 -8.49 -5.63 -2.35
C VAL A 320 -7.85 -5.77 -3.73
N HIS A 321 -6.84 -6.64 -3.86
CA HIS A 321 -6.15 -6.85 -5.14
C HIS A 321 -6.98 -7.61 -6.17
N ALA A 322 -7.78 -8.59 -5.76
CA ALA A 322 -8.67 -9.33 -6.66
C ALA A 322 -9.74 -8.41 -7.26
N VAL A 323 -10.32 -7.50 -6.47
CA VAL A 323 -11.26 -6.50 -6.95
C VAL A 323 -10.57 -5.54 -7.92
N ALA A 324 -9.38 -5.04 -7.59
CA ALA A 324 -8.60 -4.19 -8.51
C ALA A 324 -8.32 -4.90 -9.85
N SER A 325 -7.90 -6.16 -9.81
CA SER A 325 -7.69 -6.99 -11.00
C SER A 325 -9.00 -7.18 -11.79
N TYR A 326 -10.08 -7.58 -11.12
CA TYR A 326 -11.37 -7.81 -11.76
C TYR A 326 -11.90 -6.56 -12.46
N VAL A 327 -11.89 -5.41 -11.79
CA VAL A 327 -12.37 -4.15 -12.36
C VAL A 327 -11.56 -3.76 -13.60
N THR A 328 -10.27 -4.10 -13.62
CA THR A 328 -9.34 -3.76 -14.69
C THR A 328 -9.50 -4.61 -15.95
N VAL A 329 -9.64 -5.93 -15.82
CA VAL A 329 -9.70 -6.88 -16.96
C VAL A 329 -11.03 -7.57 -17.16
N GLN A 330 -11.99 -7.38 -16.24
CA GLN A 330 -13.34 -7.94 -16.28
C GLN A 330 -13.35 -9.47 -16.41
N ARG A 331 -12.43 -10.15 -15.71
CA ARG A 331 -12.31 -11.61 -15.70
C ARG A 331 -12.23 -12.12 -14.27
N ALA A 332 -13.16 -13.01 -13.90
CA ALA A 332 -13.22 -13.58 -12.55
C ALA A 332 -12.04 -14.52 -12.25
N LEU A 333 -11.59 -15.32 -13.22
CA LEU A 333 -10.53 -16.30 -13.00
C LEU A 333 -9.19 -15.67 -12.59
N PRO A 334 -8.66 -14.64 -13.29
CA PRO A 334 -7.46 -13.92 -12.83
C PRO A 334 -7.62 -13.29 -11.44
N ALA A 335 -8.76 -12.66 -11.16
CA ALA A 335 -9.05 -12.08 -9.85
C ALA A 335 -9.06 -13.14 -8.74
N ALA A 336 -9.70 -14.29 -8.97
CA ALA A 336 -9.70 -15.41 -8.02
C ALA A 336 -8.29 -15.95 -7.77
N LYS A 337 -7.48 -16.06 -8.82
CA LYS A 337 -6.06 -16.44 -8.74
C LYS A 337 -5.25 -15.48 -7.86
N VAL A 338 -5.45 -14.17 -8.01
CA VAL A 338 -4.85 -13.13 -7.15
C VAL A 338 -5.29 -13.31 -5.69
N PHE A 339 -6.59 -13.46 -5.44
CA PHE A 339 -7.14 -13.69 -4.09
C PHE A 339 -6.52 -14.92 -3.42
N ILE A 340 -6.42 -16.03 -4.14
CA ILE A 340 -5.83 -17.27 -3.62
C ILE A 340 -4.35 -17.06 -3.32
N SER A 341 -3.58 -16.44 -4.22
CA SER A 341 -2.15 -16.17 -3.97
C SER A 341 -1.91 -15.38 -2.68
N PHE A 342 -2.72 -14.36 -2.41
CA PHE A 342 -2.63 -13.63 -1.15
C PHE A 342 -3.06 -14.49 0.05
N SER A 343 -4.16 -15.23 -0.06
CA SER A 343 -4.66 -16.10 1.00
C SER A 343 -3.71 -17.24 1.37
N LEU A 344 -2.78 -17.60 0.49
CA LEU A 344 -1.72 -18.58 0.75
C LEU A 344 -0.48 -17.99 1.45
N GLN A 345 -0.27 -16.67 1.43
CA GLN A 345 0.91 -16.04 2.07
C GLN A 345 1.13 -16.36 3.56
N PRO A 346 0.08 -16.57 4.37
CA PRO A 346 0.29 -16.99 5.74
C PRO A 346 1.00 -18.35 5.85
N ILE A 347 0.90 -19.24 4.85
CA ILE A 347 1.63 -20.52 4.83
C ILE A 347 3.13 -20.25 4.87
N ALA A 348 3.61 -19.36 3.99
CA ALA A 348 5.00 -18.93 4.00
C ALA A 348 5.40 -18.21 5.28
N THR A 349 4.51 -17.38 5.82
CA THR A 349 4.81 -16.58 7.01
C THR A 349 4.92 -17.42 8.27
N VAL A 350 4.07 -18.44 8.43
CA VAL A 350 4.02 -19.31 9.61
C VAL A 350 4.93 -20.53 9.47
N TYR A 351 4.80 -21.29 8.38
CA TYR A 351 5.39 -22.62 8.27
C TYR A 351 6.82 -22.63 7.72
N LEU A 352 7.30 -21.57 7.05
CA LEU A 352 8.71 -21.51 6.65
C LEU A 352 9.65 -21.21 7.83
N LYS A 353 9.12 -20.80 9.00
CA LYS A 353 9.90 -20.56 10.24
C LYS A 353 9.97 -21.76 11.19
N ALA A 354 8.90 -22.53 11.30
CA ALA A 354 8.72 -23.49 12.38
C ALA A 354 9.68 -24.71 12.32
N PRO A 355 9.89 -25.37 11.17
CA PRO A 355 10.73 -26.56 11.09
C PRO A 355 12.22 -26.27 11.31
N THR A 356 12.69 -25.13 10.81
CA THR A 356 14.10 -24.76 10.79
C THR A 356 14.60 -24.37 12.17
N ARG A 357 13.82 -23.57 12.91
CA ARG A 357 14.18 -23.17 14.29
C ARG A 357 14.04 -24.31 15.30
N TRP A 358 13.01 -25.15 15.16
CA TRP A 358 12.78 -26.31 16.03
C TRP A 358 13.92 -27.34 15.95
N LYS A 359 14.41 -27.64 14.74
CA LYS A 359 15.54 -28.56 14.55
C LYS A 359 16.87 -27.99 15.08
N ILE A 360 17.08 -26.67 15.00
CA ILE A 360 18.29 -26.02 15.53
C ILE A 360 18.27 -26.00 17.06
N SER A 361 17.14 -25.67 17.68
CA SER A 361 17.02 -25.65 19.15
C SER A 361 17.19 -27.02 19.78
N LEU A 362 16.84 -28.08 19.06
CA LEU A 362 16.98 -29.46 19.52
C LEU A 362 18.39 -30.03 19.31
N SER A 363 19.17 -29.51 18.35
CA SER A 363 20.35 -30.25 17.88
C SER A 363 21.68 -29.72 18.39
N LEU A 364 22.00 -28.42 18.37
CA LEU A 364 23.43 -28.03 18.38
C LEU A 364 23.73 -26.68 19.06
N GLY A 365 24.73 -26.71 19.95
CA GLY A 365 25.27 -25.56 20.70
C GLY A 365 25.98 -24.53 19.82
N GLY A 366 25.22 -23.64 19.18
CA GLY A 366 25.69 -22.30 18.79
C GLY A 366 26.68 -22.19 17.62
N HIS A 367 26.89 -23.22 16.79
CA HIS A 367 27.82 -23.11 15.66
C HIS A 367 27.28 -22.23 14.51
N ASN A 368 27.99 -21.13 14.22
CA ASN A 368 27.67 -20.14 13.16
C ASN A 368 27.48 -20.73 11.75
N PHE A 369 28.14 -21.86 11.46
CA PHE A 369 28.02 -22.54 10.17
C PHE A 369 26.61 -23.08 9.90
N LEU A 370 25.96 -23.66 10.91
CA LEU A 370 24.60 -24.21 10.77
C LEU A 370 23.56 -23.10 10.58
N LEU A 371 23.75 -21.97 11.27
CA LEU A 371 22.94 -20.77 11.06
C LEU A 371 23.04 -20.27 9.61
N SER A 372 24.22 -20.40 8.99
CA SER A 372 24.44 -20.02 7.59
C SER A 372 23.76 -20.98 6.62
N ILE A 373 23.81 -22.30 6.85
CA ILE A 373 23.08 -23.29 6.03
C ILE A 373 21.58 -23.06 6.12
N VAL A 374 21.07 -22.85 7.33
CA VAL A 374 19.66 -22.53 7.59
C VAL A 374 19.25 -21.27 6.84
N TRP A 375 20.10 -20.23 6.87
CA TRP A 375 19.86 -19.00 6.13
C TRP A 375 19.74 -19.24 4.62
N VAL A 376 20.65 -20.04 4.04
CA VAL A 376 20.57 -20.40 2.60
C VAL A 376 19.26 -21.14 2.33
N ALA A 377 18.90 -22.12 3.15
CA ALA A 377 17.68 -22.91 2.96
C ALA A 377 16.40 -22.05 3.07
N GLU A 378 16.29 -21.19 4.09
CA GLU A 378 15.15 -20.27 4.26
C GLU A 378 15.06 -19.28 3.09
N SER A 379 16.21 -18.78 2.60
CA SER A 379 16.27 -17.86 1.46
C SER A 379 15.84 -18.54 0.16
N ILE A 380 16.29 -19.78 -0.09
CA ILE A 380 15.90 -20.58 -1.26
C ILE A 380 14.40 -20.90 -1.19
N LEU A 381 13.90 -21.38 -0.04
CA LEU A 381 12.48 -21.65 0.13
C LEU A 381 11.64 -20.38 -0.04
N SER A 382 12.16 -19.23 0.39
CA SER A 382 11.48 -17.96 0.19
C SER A 382 11.47 -17.52 -1.26
N ALA A 383 12.60 -17.60 -1.95
CA ALA A 383 12.67 -17.36 -3.38
C ALA A 383 11.74 -18.31 -4.16
N ALA A 384 11.73 -19.60 -3.82
CA ALA A 384 10.84 -20.58 -4.42
C ALA A 384 9.36 -20.24 -4.17
N TRP A 385 9.00 -19.84 -2.95
CA TRP A 385 7.65 -19.39 -2.64
C TRP A 385 7.27 -18.10 -3.38
N PHE A 386 8.21 -17.17 -3.55
CA PHE A 386 8.00 -15.97 -4.38
C PHE A 386 7.68 -16.33 -5.82
N VAL A 387 8.44 -17.26 -6.39
CA VAL A 387 8.25 -17.67 -7.78
C VAL A 387 6.97 -18.49 -7.94
N TRP A 388 6.61 -19.35 -6.98
CA TRP A 388 5.53 -20.33 -7.13
C TRP A 388 4.24 -19.90 -6.43
N GLY A 389 4.30 -19.56 -5.14
CA GLY A 389 3.13 -19.20 -4.32
C GLY A 389 2.53 -17.84 -4.69
N LEU A 390 3.36 -16.91 -5.19
CA LEU A 390 2.91 -15.61 -5.67
C LEU A 390 2.82 -15.51 -7.20
N HIS A 391 3.11 -16.60 -7.93
CA HIS A 391 3.08 -16.61 -9.40
C HIS A 391 1.81 -15.96 -9.96
N TRP A 392 0.65 -16.32 -9.41
CA TRP A 392 -0.64 -15.83 -9.89
C TRP A 392 -0.91 -14.37 -9.58
N PHE A 393 -0.35 -13.83 -8.50
CA PHE A 393 -0.42 -12.40 -8.23
C PHE A 393 0.46 -11.62 -9.20
N TRP A 394 1.67 -12.09 -9.46
CA TRP A 394 2.61 -11.35 -10.29
C TRP A 394 2.38 -11.52 -11.80
N THR A 395 1.66 -12.56 -12.19
CA THR A 395 1.12 -12.72 -13.55
C THR A 395 -0.32 -12.23 -13.67
N ASP A 396 -0.77 -11.40 -12.72
CA ASP A 396 -2.08 -10.76 -12.78
C ASP A 396 -2.19 -9.89 -14.05
N PRO A 397 -3.05 -10.25 -15.01
CA PRO A 397 -3.27 -9.44 -16.20
C PRO A 397 -3.86 -8.07 -15.84
N GLY A 398 -4.56 -7.93 -14.71
CA GLY A 398 -5.04 -6.65 -14.19
C GLY A 398 -3.89 -5.71 -13.85
N LEU A 399 -2.93 -6.17 -13.04
CA LEU A 399 -1.73 -5.42 -12.69
C LEU A 399 -0.85 -5.09 -13.92
N ALA A 400 -0.70 -6.03 -14.86
CA ALA A 400 0.03 -5.79 -16.10
C ALA A 400 -0.66 -4.73 -16.98
N ALA A 401 -1.98 -4.83 -17.16
CA ALA A 401 -2.78 -3.83 -17.88
C ALA A 401 -2.72 -2.46 -17.20
N PHE A 402 -2.70 -2.44 -15.86
CA PHE A 402 -2.51 -1.22 -15.07
C PHE A 402 -1.18 -0.55 -15.40
N PHE A 403 -0.04 -1.24 -15.26
CA PHE A 403 1.28 -0.64 -15.50
C PHE A 403 1.49 -0.21 -16.96
N THR A 404 1.04 -1.02 -17.93
CA THR A 404 1.15 -0.68 -19.35
C THR A 404 0.33 0.55 -19.74
N SER A 405 -0.77 0.82 -19.03
CA SER A 405 -1.65 1.97 -19.29
C SER A 405 -1.18 3.30 -18.68
N ILE A 406 -0.11 3.30 -17.87
CA ILE A 406 0.45 4.53 -17.30
C ILE A 406 0.90 5.43 -18.46
N SER A 407 0.27 6.58 -18.61
CA SER A 407 0.61 7.54 -19.67
C SER A 407 1.80 8.38 -19.23
N LEU A 408 2.88 8.36 -20.03
CA LEU A 408 4.07 9.19 -19.78
C LEU A 408 4.05 10.35 -20.78
N PRO A 409 4.28 11.60 -20.34
CA PRO A 409 4.36 12.76 -21.22
C PRO A 409 5.28 12.59 -22.43
N CYS A 410 6.48 12.02 -22.22
CA CYS A 410 7.47 11.78 -23.27
C CYS A 410 8.12 10.39 -23.09
N SER A 411 7.70 9.39 -23.86
CA SER A 411 8.33 8.07 -23.77
C SER A 411 9.50 7.94 -24.75
N ALA A 412 10.62 7.34 -24.34
CA ALA A 412 11.72 7.06 -25.27
C ALA A 412 11.26 6.18 -26.46
N LEU A 413 10.23 5.35 -26.26
CA LEU A 413 9.60 4.57 -27.35
C LEU A 413 9.00 5.44 -28.45
N GLN A 414 8.42 6.59 -28.11
CA GLN A 414 7.87 7.52 -29.11
C GLN A 414 9.00 8.09 -29.99
N MET A 415 10.20 8.29 -29.42
CA MET A 415 11.35 8.76 -30.17
C MET A 415 11.91 7.68 -31.12
N THR A 416 11.86 6.40 -30.74
CA THR A 416 12.41 5.31 -31.57
C THR A 416 11.48 4.83 -32.68
N CYS A 417 10.16 4.98 -32.56
CA CYS A 417 9.20 4.56 -33.58
C CYS A 417 8.89 5.64 -34.65
N SER A 418 9.55 6.80 -34.56
CA SER A 418 9.37 7.93 -35.47
C SER A 418 10.43 7.98 -36.59
N PHE A 419 11.25 6.94 -36.69
CA PHE A 419 12.25 6.71 -37.74
C PHE A 419 11.93 5.38 -38.42
#